data_AF-A0A959NMR9-F1
#
_entry.id   AF-A0A959NMR9-F1
#
_cell.length_a   1.000
_cell.length_b   1.000
_cell.length_c   1.000
_cell.angle_alpha   90.00
_cell.angle_beta   90.00
_cell.angle_gamma   90.00
#
_symmetry.space_group_name_H-M   'P 1'
#
loop_
_entity.id
_entity.type
_entity.pdbx_description
1 polymer ?
#
loop_
_entity_poly.entity_id
_entity_poly.type
_entity_poly.pdbx_seq_one_letter_code
_entity_poly.pdbx_strand_id
1 'polypeptide(L)'
;MSNKRISLEAKEILQGLFQGSTQQSKALRGSKSLAESDLIAVFSEITNRLNIEEDLREKGKLNVLLVKFCQLHPILITEYCAFMENAAESTIMPASVPNLIILTKDTPFKSTADLILAKWSKSSNKMLAKAANDKL
;
A
#
# COMPACT_ATOMS: atom_id res chain seq x y z
N MET A 1 -14.03 -1.56 14.74
CA MET A 1 -13.43 -0.24 15.06
C MET A 1 -12.54 0.15 13.86
N SER A 2 -12.59 1.30 13.19
CA SER A 2 -13.27 2.58 13.40
C SER A 2 -14.38 2.81 12.36
N ASN A 3 -15.54 3.31 12.80
CA ASN A 3 -16.54 3.95 11.92
C ASN A 3 -15.99 5.33 11.52
N LYS A 4 -14.88 5.37 10.77
CA LYS A 4 -14.39 6.63 10.18
C LYS A 4 -15.46 7.06 9.18
N ARG A 5 -16.07 8.22 9.42
CA ARG A 5 -17.10 8.79 8.56
C ARG A 5 -16.43 9.21 7.25
N ILE A 6 -16.32 8.25 6.33
CA ILE A 6 -15.83 8.49 4.98
C ILE A 6 -16.87 9.35 4.24
N SER A 7 -16.40 10.38 3.55
CA SER A 7 -17.27 11.24 2.73
C SER A 7 -17.95 10.43 1.61
N LEU A 8 -19.03 10.97 1.05
CA LEU A 8 -19.70 10.30 -0.06
C LEU A 8 -18.75 10.19 -1.26
N GLU A 9 -18.01 11.26 -1.51
CA GLU A 9 -16.99 11.37 -2.53
C GLU A 9 -15.91 10.28 -2.37
N ALA A 10 -15.41 10.10 -1.15
CA ALA A 10 -14.41 9.06 -0.89
C ALA A 10 -14.98 7.63 -1.03
N LYS A 11 -16.27 7.40 -0.75
CA LYS A 11 -16.93 6.12 -1.04
C LYS A 11 -17.01 5.84 -2.54
N GLU A 12 -17.37 6.86 -3.34
CA GLU A 12 -17.44 6.74 -4.80
C GLU A 12 -16.07 6.45 -5.41
N ILE A 13 -15.03 7.15 -4.92
CA ILE A 13 -13.64 6.88 -5.31
C ILE A 13 -13.27 5.44 -4.97
N LEU A 14 -13.49 5.02 -3.73
CA LEU A 14 -13.19 3.66 -3.27
C LEU A 14 -13.89 2.59 -4.13
N GLN A 15 -15.17 2.79 -4.45
CA GLN A 15 -15.92 1.89 -5.33
C GLN A 15 -15.27 1.83 -6.72
N GLY A 16 -14.88 2.97 -7.28
CA GLY A 16 -14.19 3.02 -8.58
C GLY A 16 -12.80 2.39 -8.57
N LEU A 17 -12.05 2.47 -7.46
CA LEU A 17 -10.72 1.86 -7.33
C LEU A 17 -10.75 0.33 -7.41
N PHE A 18 -11.84 -0.29 -6.95
CA PHE A 18 -12.01 -1.74 -6.97
C PHE A 18 -12.76 -2.27 -8.20
N GLN A 19 -13.04 -1.41 -9.17
CA GLN A 19 -13.64 -1.79 -10.45
C GLN A 19 -12.58 -2.06 -11.52
N GLY A 20 -13.01 -2.28 -12.77
CA GLY A 20 -12.12 -2.47 -13.91
C GLY A 20 -11.19 -1.28 -14.19
N SER A 21 -10.15 -1.53 -15.01
CA SER A 21 -9.02 -0.62 -15.25
C SER A 21 -9.40 0.83 -15.59
N THR A 22 -10.43 1.04 -16.41
CA THR A 22 -10.91 2.38 -16.78
C THR A 22 -11.46 3.15 -15.57
N GLN A 23 -12.27 2.48 -14.75
CA GLN A 23 -12.87 3.10 -13.56
C GLN A 23 -11.84 3.32 -12.47
N GLN A 24 -10.91 2.39 -12.29
CA GLN A 24 -9.78 2.55 -11.38
C GLN A 24 -8.93 3.77 -11.76
N SER A 25 -8.66 3.98 -13.05
CA SER A 25 -7.89 5.14 -13.53
C SER A 25 -8.63 6.48 -13.34
N LYS A 26 -9.97 6.47 -13.47
CA LYS A 26 -10.81 7.63 -13.16
C LYS A 26 -10.81 7.93 -11.66
N ALA A 27 -11.00 6.91 -10.83
CA ALA A 27 -11.00 7.03 -9.37
C ALA A 27 -9.64 7.49 -8.82
N LEU A 28 -8.53 6.96 -9.34
CA LEU A 28 -7.19 7.44 -8.97
C LEU A 28 -7.05 8.94 -9.26
N ARG A 29 -7.47 9.41 -10.44
CA ARG A 29 -7.42 10.85 -10.76
C ARG A 29 -8.34 11.67 -9.86
N GLY A 30 -9.56 11.19 -9.60
CA GLY A 30 -10.52 11.85 -8.71
C GLY A 30 -10.05 11.93 -7.26
N SER A 31 -9.24 10.98 -6.80
CA SER A 31 -8.74 10.98 -5.43
C SER A 31 -7.86 12.18 -5.07
N LYS A 32 -7.31 12.91 -6.06
CA LYS A 32 -6.50 14.12 -5.84
C LYS A 32 -7.25 15.26 -5.16
N SER A 33 -8.58 15.28 -5.22
CA SER A 33 -9.40 16.31 -4.56
C SER A 33 -9.91 15.89 -3.19
N LEU A 34 -9.56 14.69 -2.70
CA LEU A 34 -9.98 14.24 -1.38
C LEU A 34 -9.20 14.96 -0.29
N ALA A 35 -9.87 15.20 0.83
CA ALA A 35 -9.21 15.63 2.06
C ALA A 35 -8.30 14.51 2.59
N GLU A 36 -7.27 14.88 3.35
CA GLU A 36 -6.32 13.95 3.95
C GLU A 36 -7.01 12.85 4.77
N SER A 37 -8.03 13.20 5.56
CA SER A 37 -8.80 12.23 6.35
C SER A 37 -9.46 11.15 5.50
N ASP A 38 -9.93 11.52 4.30
CA ASP A 38 -10.53 10.60 3.35
C ASP A 38 -9.48 9.76 2.63
N LEU A 39 -8.32 10.34 2.29
CA LEU A 39 -7.18 9.58 1.74
C LEU A 39 -6.73 8.48 2.69
N ILE A 40 -6.61 8.79 3.99
CA ILE A 40 -6.28 7.81 5.03
C ILE A 40 -7.37 6.74 5.13
N ALA A 41 -8.65 7.10 5.01
CA ALA A 41 -9.75 6.13 5.03
C ALA A 41 -9.71 5.19 3.82
N VAL A 42 -9.46 5.72 2.62
CA VAL A 42 -9.30 4.92 1.39
C VAL A 42 -8.08 4.01 1.49
N PHE A 43 -6.94 4.52 1.97
CA PHE A 43 -5.74 3.73 2.23
C PHE A 43 -6.05 2.56 3.17
N SER A 44 -6.71 2.84 4.30
CA SER A 44 -7.07 1.83 5.29
C SER A 44 -7.92 0.72 4.69
N GLU A 45 -8.86 1.05 3.81
CA GLU A 45 -9.71 0.06 3.16
C GLU A 45 -8.94 -0.81 2.17
N ILE A 46 -8.03 -0.23 1.38
CA ILE A 46 -7.16 -0.99 0.48
C ILE A 46 -6.29 -1.97 1.29
N THR A 47 -5.68 -1.53 2.40
CA THR A 47 -4.86 -2.39 3.25
C THR A 47 -5.67 -3.45 3.99
N ASN A 48 -6.89 -3.14 4.43
CA ASN A 48 -7.80 -4.12 5.03
C ASN A 48 -8.11 -5.23 4.04
N ARG A 49 -8.44 -4.85 2.79
CA ARG A 49 -8.72 -5.82 1.73
C ARG A 49 -7.49 -6.67 1.39
N LEU A 50 -6.30 -6.08 1.36
CA LEU A 50 -5.04 -6.81 1.14
C LEU A 50 -4.78 -7.87 2.23
N ASN A 51 -5.17 -7.59 3.48
CA ASN A 51 -4.97 -8.50 4.62
C ASN A 51 -5.92 -9.70 4.59
N ILE A 52 -7.13 -9.54 4.05
CA ILE A 52 -8.14 -10.62 3.99
C ILE A 52 -8.16 -11.35 2.63
N GLU A 53 -7.52 -10.79 1.60
CA GLU A 53 -7.48 -11.42 0.27
C GLU A 53 -6.53 -12.63 0.26
N GLU A 54 -7.12 -13.78 -0.09
CA GLU A 54 -6.44 -15.07 -0.18
C GLU A 54 -6.01 -15.38 -1.62
N ASP A 55 -6.72 -14.85 -2.63
CA ASP A 55 -6.36 -15.03 -4.03
C ASP A 55 -5.09 -14.22 -4.36
N LEU A 56 -4.01 -14.92 -4.69
CA LEU A 56 -2.71 -14.30 -4.97
C LEU A 56 -2.74 -13.33 -6.16
N ARG A 57 -3.60 -13.56 -7.14
CA ARG A 57 -3.73 -12.70 -8.32
C ARG A 57 -4.43 -11.40 -7.95
N GLU A 58 -5.53 -11.46 -7.19
CA GLU A 58 -6.23 -10.28 -6.69
C GLU A 58 -5.37 -9.50 -5.69
N LYS A 59 -4.65 -10.21 -4.81
CA LYS A 59 -3.68 -9.60 -3.89
C LYS A 59 -2.57 -8.84 -4.63
N GLY A 60 -2.06 -9.40 -5.73
CA GLY A 60 -1.11 -8.72 -6.61
C GLY A 60 -1.67 -7.42 -7.19
N LYS A 61 -2.93 -7.41 -7.65
CA LYS A 61 -3.59 -6.21 -8.15
C LYS A 61 -3.79 -5.16 -7.05
N LEU A 62 -4.20 -5.58 -5.85
CA LEU A 62 -4.39 -4.70 -4.70
C LEU A 62 -3.06 -4.06 -4.26
N ASN A 63 -1.96 -4.82 -4.27
CA ASN A 63 -0.63 -4.28 -3.96
C ASN A 63 -0.20 -3.22 -4.99
N VAL A 64 -0.42 -3.46 -6.29
CA VAL A 64 -0.16 -2.47 -7.35
C VAL A 64 -1.04 -1.23 -7.17
N LEU A 65 -2.32 -1.40 -6.83
CA LEU A 65 -3.24 -0.30 -6.56
C LEU A 65 -2.76 0.53 -5.35
N LEU A 66 -2.40 -0.11 -4.24
CA LEU A 66 -1.92 0.55 -3.03
C LEU A 66 -0.70 1.43 -3.32
N VAL A 67 0.27 0.90 -4.08
CA VAL A 67 1.49 1.64 -4.42
C VAL A 67 1.19 2.82 -5.33
N LYS A 68 0.35 2.64 -6.37
CA LYS A 68 -0.09 3.76 -7.22
C LYS A 68 -0.81 4.84 -6.42
N PHE A 69 -1.61 4.45 -5.43
CA PHE A 69 -2.30 5.38 -4.55
C PHE A 69 -1.30 6.17 -3.69
N CYS A 70 -0.32 5.51 -3.09
CA CYS A 70 0.72 6.18 -2.29
C CYS A 70 1.65 7.07 -3.13
N GLN A 71 1.97 6.68 -4.37
CA GLN A 71 2.72 7.53 -5.31
C GLN A 71 1.98 8.82 -5.65
N LEU A 72 0.64 8.75 -5.71
CA LEU A 72 -0.19 9.91 -5.99
C LEU A 72 -0.35 10.84 -4.79
N HIS A 73 -0.25 10.26 -3.58
CA HIS A 73 -0.49 10.94 -2.31
C HIS A 73 0.69 10.70 -1.35
N PRO A 74 1.81 11.44 -1.51
CA PRO A 74 3.01 11.25 -0.70
C PRO A 74 2.82 11.41 0.81
N ILE A 75 1.74 12.08 1.23
CA ILE A 75 1.34 12.18 2.63
C ILE A 75 1.14 10.81 3.29
N LEU A 76 0.76 9.79 2.49
CA LEU A 76 0.49 8.43 2.95
C LEU A 76 1.75 7.55 3.09
N ILE A 77 2.95 8.07 2.81
CA ILE A 77 4.18 7.26 2.87
C ILE A 77 4.43 6.77 4.31
N THR A 78 4.11 7.58 5.32
CA THR A 78 4.22 7.18 6.74
C THR A 78 3.31 5.99 7.04
N GLU A 79 2.05 6.06 6.62
CA GLU A 79 1.03 5.02 6.78
C GLU A 79 1.43 3.75 6.02
N TYR A 80 1.99 3.90 4.82
CA TYR A 80 2.52 2.80 4.04
C TYR A 80 3.66 2.08 4.77
N CYS A 81 4.63 2.82 5.30
CA CYS A 81 5.74 2.25 6.07
C CYS A 81 5.22 1.53 7.32
N ALA A 82 4.31 2.15 8.07
CA ALA A 82 3.72 1.55 9.26
C ALA A 82 2.95 0.26 8.92
N PHE A 83 2.21 0.24 7.81
CA PHE A 83 1.54 -0.97 7.33
C PHE A 83 2.54 -2.06 6.97
N MET A 84 3.58 -1.74 6.18
CA MET A 84 4.57 -2.71 5.73
C MET A 84 5.43 -3.28 6.87
N GLU A 85 5.69 -2.48 7.90
CA GLU A 85 6.40 -2.93 9.10
C GLU A 85 5.58 -3.96 9.90
N ASN A 86 4.26 -3.77 9.98
CA ASN A 86 3.39 -4.52 10.89
C ASN A 86 2.56 -5.62 10.22
N ALA A 87 2.47 -5.65 8.89
CA ALA A 87 1.71 -6.67 8.19
C ALA A 87 2.36 -8.06 8.34
N ALA A 88 1.52 -9.10 8.36
CA ALA A 88 1.97 -10.48 8.41
C ALA A 88 2.80 -10.82 7.17
N GLU A 89 3.78 -11.74 7.31
CA GLU A 89 4.62 -12.17 6.17
C GLU A 89 3.80 -12.78 5.02
N SER A 90 2.62 -13.33 5.30
CA SER A 90 1.67 -13.82 4.29
C SER A 90 0.98 -12.71 3.50
N THR A 91 0.98 -11.48 4.02
CA THR A 91 0.49 -10.28 3.32
C THR A 91 1.57 -9.67 2.44
N ILE A 92 2.83 -9.71 2.88
CA ILE A 92 3.95 -9.09 2.17
C ILE A 92 4.35 -9.91 0.95
N MET A 93 4.26 -9.29 -0.23
CA MET A 93 4.73 -9.90 -1.48
C MET A 93 6.21 -9.56 -1.72
N PRO A 94 6.98 -10.38 -2.45
CA PRO A 94 8.34 -10.01 -2.85
C PRO A 94 8.40 -8.67 -3.62
N ALA A 95 7.35 -8.34 -4.37
CA ALA A 95 7.21 -7.06 -5.06
C ALA A 95 7.09 -5.85 -4.10
N SER A 96 6.73 -6.06 -2.83
CA SER A 96 6.68 -4.99 -1.83
C SER A 96 8.05 -4.40 -1.53
N VAL A 97 9.14 -5.14 -1.75
CA VAL A 97 10.52 -4.66 -1.59
C VAL A 97 10.83 -3.48 -2.54
N PRO A 98 10.78 -3.64 -3.88
CA PRO A 98 11.03 -2.52 -4.78
C PRO A 98 9.98 -1.40 -4.62
N ASN A 99 8.74 -1.72 -4.25
CA ASN A 99 7.70 -0.73 -4.02
C ASN A 99 8.01 0.19 -2.82
N LEU A 100 8.46 -0.39 -1.71
CA LEU A 100 8.89 0.35 -0.52
C LEU A 100 10.06 1.29 -0.87
N ILE A 101 11.05 0.81 -1.62
CA ILE A 101 12.18 1.62 -2.07
C ILE A 101 11.70 2.78 -2.96
N ILE A 102 10.86 2.50 -3.96
CA ILE A 102 10.34 3.54 -4.87
C ILE A 102 9.60 4.65 -4.12
N LEU A 103 8.86 4.30 -3.06
CA LEU A 103 8.12 5.28 -2.26
C LEU A 103 9.00 6.08 -1.28
N THR A 104 10.21 5.61 -0.96
CA THR A 104 11.01 6.16 0.15
C THR A 104 12.40 6.66 -0.22
N LYS A 105 12.93 6.30 -1.40
CA LYS A 105 14.33 6.53 -1.81
C LYS A 105 14.83 7.96 -1.63
N ASP A 106 13.97 8.95 -1.86
CA ASP A 106 14.31 10.37 -1.79
C ASP A 106 13.40 11.13 -0.80
N THR A 107 12.95 10.44 0.25
CA THR A 107 12.08 11.01 1.29
C THR A 107 12.70 10.84 2.68
N PRO A 108 12.22 11.59 3.69
CA PRO A 108 12.66 11.40 5.08
C PRO A 108 12.45 9.97 5.63
N PHE A 109 11.63 9.15 4.95
CA PHE A 109 11.29 7.80 5.36
C PHE A 109 12.27 6.73 4.85
N LYS A 110 13.33 7.10 4.11
CA LYS A 110 14.35 6.16 3.63
C LYS A 110 14.92 5.29 4.75
N SER A 111 15.29 5.89 5.88
CA SER A 111 15.85 5.13 7.02
C SER A 111 14.84 4.15 7.61
N THR A 112 13.55 4.51 7.64
CA THR A 112 12.48 3.60 8.04
C THR A 112 12.35 2.43 7.07
N ALA A 113 12.44 2.69 5.76
CA ALA A 113 12.45 1.63 4.75
C ALA A 113 13.64 0.69 4.91
N ASP A 114 14.84 1.22 5.15
CA ASP A 114 16.06 0.43 5.37
C ASP A 114 15.88 -0.52 6.58
N LEU A 115 15.23 -0.07 7.66
CA LEU A 115 14.89 -0.92 8.81
C LEU A 115 13.87 -2.02 8.47
N ILE A 116 12.83 -1.69 7.71
CA ILE A 116 11.83 -2.67 7.25
C ILE A 116 12.48 -3.73 6.35
N LEU A 117 13.36 -3.32 5.43
CA LEU A 117 14.10 -4.25 4.56
C LEU A 117 15.02 -5.17 5.37
N ALA A 118 15.72 -4.64 6.39
CA ALA A 118 16.55 -5.43 7.29
C ALA A 118 15.74 -6.43 8.14
N LYS A 119 14.46 -6.12 8.44
CA LYS A 119 13.53 -7.09 9.06
C LYS A 119 13.14 -8.16 8.05
N TRP A 120 12.73 -7.78 6.85
CA TRP A 120 12.28 -8.71 5.80
C TRP A 120 13.39 -9.63 5.31
N SER A 121 14.65 -9.20 5.32
CA SER A 121 15.80 -10.05 4.95
C SER A 121 15.99 -11.27 5.85
N LYS A 122 15.38 -11.26 7.04
CA LYS A 122 15.36 -12.35 8.03
C LYS A 122 14.04 -13.12 8.05
N SER A 123 13.14 -12.84 7.10
CA SER A 123 11.82 -13.45 7.01
C SER A 123 11.89 -14.97 6.82
N SER A 124 10.89 -15.67 7.36
CA SER A 124 10.70 -17.10 7.10
C SER A 124 10.31 -17.39 5.64
N ASN A 125 9.72 -16.40 4.97
CA ASN A 125 9.43 -16.45 3.53
C ASN A 125 10.72 -16.24 2.73
N LYS A 126 11.29 -17.34 2.23
CA LYS A 126 12.56 -17.35 1.48
C LYS A 126 12.57 -16.39 0.27
N MET A 127 11.44 -16.21 -0.42
CA MET A 127 11.37 -15.30 -1.57
C MET A 127 11.43 -13.84 -1.13
N LEU A 128 10.73 -13.48 -0.05
CA LEU A 128 10.78 -12.15 0.53
C LEU A 128 12.17 -11.83 1.10
N ALA A 129 12.73 -12.77 1.88
CA ALA A 129 14.06 -12.64 2.44
C ALA A 129 15.12 -12.44 1.34
N LYS A 130 15.06 -13.23 0.27
CA LYS A 130 15.94 -13.05 -0.89
C LYS A 130 15.78 -11.67 -1.52
N ALA A 131 14.55 -11.28 -1.84
CA ALA A 131 14.28 -9.99 -2.47
C ALA A 131 14.80 -8.80 -1.63
N ALA A 132 14.68 -8.87 -0.30
CA ALA A 132 15.19 -7.84 0.59
C ALA A 132 16.73 -7.85 0.68
N ASN A 133 17.37 -9.01 0.79
CA ASN A 133 18.83 -9.12 0.79
C ASN A 133 19.47 -8.57 -0.48
N ASP A 134 18.83 -8.73 -1.64
CA ASP A 134 19.33 -8.22 -2.93
C ASP A 134 19.32 -6.66 -3.01
N LYS A 135 18.80 -5.96 -1.98
CA LYS A 135 18.66 -4.50 -1.92
C LYS A 135 19.38 -3.83 -0.76
N LEU A 136 19.86 -4.61 0.21
CA LEU A 136 20.71 -4.15 1.31
C LEU A 136 22.17 -4.06 0.85
#